data_AF-A0A536UL75-F1
#
_entry.id   AF-A0A536UL75-F1
#
_cell.length_a   1.000
_cell.length_b   1.000
_cell.length_c   1.000
_cell.angle_alpha   90.00
_cell.angle_beta   90.00
_cell.angle_gamma   90.00
#
_symmetry.space_group_name_H-M   'P 1'
#
loop_
_entity.id
_entity.type
_entity.pdbx_description
1 polymer ?
#
loop_
_entity_poly.entity_id
_entity_poly.type
_entity_poly.pdbx_seq_one_letter_code
_entity_poly.pdbx_strand_id
1 'polypeptide(L)'
;MADLAQAPWVYTGATADSGYAKTLYEMHGMKPPPAGALVNSTLGLLSIIASGNHVGLLPYQIATHPFAAQYLDIVPVAEGPLKARLGALARADAALKPSVRHFLAHLHRAAHHLT
;
A
#
# COMPACT_ATOMS: atom_id res chain seq x y z
N MET A 1 14.67 1.14 -8.88
CA MET A 1 14.38 -0.05 -8.02
C MET A 1 15.42 -1.17 -8.13
N ALA A 2 16.30 -1.17 -9.14
CA ALA A 2 17.37 -2.17 -9.25
C ALA A 2 18.26 -2.27 -7.99
N ASP A 3 18.60 -1.14 -7.38
CA ASP A 3 19.42 -1.07 -6.16
C ASP A 3 18.75 -1.73 -4.94
N LEU A 4 17.42 -1.88 -4.96
CA LEU A 4 16.63 -2.51 -3.91
C LEU A 4 16.37 -4.00 -4.18
N ALA A 5 16.89 -4.57 -5.27
CA ALA A 5 16.59 -5.94 -5.69
C ALA A 5 16.99 -7.02 -4.67
N GLN A 6 17.97 -6.72 -3.80
CA GLN A 6 18.45 -7.61 -2.74
C GLN A 6 18.08 -7.13 -1.32
N ALA A 7 17.32 -6.04 -1.20
CA ALA A 7 16.85 -5.57 0.10
C ALA A 7 15.85 -6.60 0.68
N PRO A 8 15.71 -6.70 2.01
CA PRO A 8 14.76 -7.63 2.62
C PRO A 8 13.35 -7.06 2.55
N TRP A 9 12.62 -7.45 1.50
CA TRP A 9 11.29 -6.95 1.22
C TRP A 9 10.22 -7.61 2.11
N VAL A 10 9.34 -6.79 2.66
CA VAL A 10 8.13 -7.24 3.33
C VAL A 10 6.98 -7.14 2.36
N TYR A 11 6.40 -8.27 2.02
CA TYR A 11 5.29 -8.37 1.08
C TYR A 11 3.96 -8.30 1.81
N THR A 12 3.06 -7.44 1.32
CA THR A 12 1.68 -7.37 1.77
C THR A 12 0.82 -8.35 1.00
N GLY A 13 0.34 -9.40 1.67
CA GLY A 13 -0.41 -10.45 1.00
C GLY A 13 -0.57 -11.71 1.83
N ALA A 14 -1.41 -12.63 1.35
CA ALA A 14 -1.57 -13.95 1.94
C ALA A 14 -0.49 -14.94 1.42
N THR A 15 0.10 -14.66 0.26
CA THR A 15 1.14 -15.49 -0.35
C THR A 15 2.27 -14.62 -0.90
N ALA A 16 3.46 -15.22 -1.11
CA ALA A 16 4.60 -14.54 -1.75
C ALA A 16 4.29 -14.09 -3.19
N ASP A 17 3.28 -14.69 -3.82
CA ASP A 17 2.87 -14.34 -5.18
C ASP A 17 1.94 -13.14 -5.28
N SER A 18 1.39 -12.64 -4.15
CA SER A 18 0.37 -11.60 -4.13
C SER A 18 0.85 -10.25 -3.61
N GLY A 19 2.18 -10.03 -3.48
CA GLY A 19 2.73 -8.83 -2.88
C GLY A 19 2.80 -7.63 -3.84
N TYR A 20 2.42 -6.44 -3.37
CA TYR A 20 2.48 -5.22 -4.20
C TYR A 20 3.89 -4.91 -4.73
N ALA A 21 4.95 -5.31 -4.02
CA ALA A 21 6.33 -5.12 -4.48
C ALA A 21 6.59 -5.94 -5.75
N LYS A 22 6.12 -7.18 -5.82
CA LYS A 22 6.19 -8.01 -7.03
C LYS A 22 5.49 -7.32 -8.21
N THR A 23 4.26 -6.87 -8.01
CA THR A 23 3.49 -6.14 -9.03
C THR A 23 4.23 -4.90 -9.52
N LEU A 24 4.80 -4.11 -8.60
CA LEU A 24 5.55 -2.91 -8.96
C LEU A 24 6.77 -3.25 -9.83
N TYR A 25 7.57 -4.26 -9.47
CA TYR A 25 8.73 -4.66 -10.29
C TYR A 25 8.30 -5.19 -11.67
N GLU A 26 7.28 -6.05 -11.73
CA GLU A 26 6.78 -6.64 -12.98
C GLU A 26 6.22 -5.58 -13.93
N MET A 27 5.50 -4.57 -13.41
CA MET A 27 4.99 -3.45 -14.20
C MET A 27 6.09 -2.67 -14.94
N HIS A 28 7.32 -2.72 -14.42
CA HIS A 28 8.49 -2.06 -15.02
C HIS A 28 9.44 -3.06 -15.70
N GLY A 29 9.00 -4.30 -15.97
CA GLY A 29 9.80 -5.31 -16.67
C GLY A 29 11.00 -5.83 -15.88
N MET A 30 11.01 -5.66 -14.56
CA MET A 30 12.09 -6.09 -13.68
C MET A 30 11.75 -7.41 -12.98
N LYS A 31 12.79 -8.16 -12.61
CA LYS A 31 12.63 -9.35 -11.77
C LYS A 31 12.24 -8.95 -10.34
N PRO A 32 11.13 -9.48 -9.78
CA PRO A 32 10.75 -9.23 -8.40
C PRO A 32 11.83 -9.64 -7.39
N PRO A 33 12.04 -8.85 -6.32
CA PRO A 33 12.91 -9.24 -5.23
C PRO A 33 12.27 -10.38 -4.41
N PRO A 34 13.05 -11.27 -3.78
CA PRO A 34 12.48 -12.29 -2.89
C PRO A 34 11.77 -11.64 -1.68
N ALA A 35 10.67 -12.26 -1.23
CA ALA A 35 10.00 -11.84 -0.01
C ALA A 35 10.80 -12.29 1.22
N GLY A 36 11.27 -11.34 2.03
CA GLY A 36 11.90 -11.61 3.33
C GLY A 36 10.89 -11.85 4.45
N ALA A 37 9.69 -11.28 4.34
CA ALA A 37 8.56 -11.56 5.22
C ALA A 37 7.22 -11.36 4.50
N LEU A 38 6.17 -11.99 5.04
CA LEU A 38 4.78 -11.83 4.58
C LEU A 38 3.92 -11.27 5.70
N VAL A 39 3.13 -10.24 5.39
CA VAL A 39 2.20 -9.65 6.34
C VAL A 39 0.86 -9.36 5.67
N ASN A 40 -0.22 -9.57 6.41
CA ASN A 40 -1.59 -9.27 6.00
C ASN A 40 -2.18 -8.07 6.76
N SER A 41 -1.38 -7.41 7.60
CA SER A 41 -1.78 -6.27 8.43
C SER A 41 -0.92 -5.06 8.11
N THR A 42 -1.54 -3.92 7.85
CA THR A 42 -0.82 -2.65 7.64
C THR A 42 -0.05 -2.23 8.90
N LEU A 43 -0.61 -2.45 10.10
CA LEU A 43 0.09 -2.14 11.34
C LEU A 43 1.24 -3.13 11.59
N GLY A 44 1.07 -4.41 11.23
CA GLY A 44 2.15 -5.39 11.27
C GLY A 44 3.28 -5.03 10.32
N LEU A 45 2.96 -4.60 9.09
CA LEU A 45 3.93 -4.08 8.13
C LEU A 45 4.73 -2.91 8.71
N LEU A 46 4.03 -1.91 9.26
CA LEU A 46 4.67 -0.76 9.90
C LEU A 46 5.62 -1.19 11.01
N SER A 47 5.19 -2.12 11.87
CA SER A 47 6.03 -2.63 12.96
C SER A 47 7.30 -3.31 12.45
N ILE A 48 7.25 -4.09 11.37
CA ILE A 48 8.44 -4.79 10.83
C ILE A 48 9.40 -3.79 10.17
N ILE A 49 8.88 -2.85 9.38
CA ILE A 49 9.71 -1.83 8.71
C ILE A 49 10.34 -0.91 9.76
N ALA A 50 9.57 -0.44 10.75
CA ALA A 50 10.07 0.47 11.77
C ALA A 50 11.09 -0.16 12.74
N SER A 51 11.04 -1.49 12.94
CA SER A 51 11.91 -2.18 13.91
C SER A 51 13.15 -2.84 13.30
N GLY A 52 13.29 -2.86 11.98
CA GLY A 52 14.37 -3.57 11.31
C GLY A 52 14.77 -2.96 9.98
N ASN A 53 15.80 -3.53 9.36
CA ASN A 53 16.33 -3.05 8.08
C ASN A 53 15.50 -3.58 6.91
N HIS A 54 14.19 -3.29 6.86
CA HIS A 54 13.27 -3.81 5.85
C HIS A 54 12.73 -2.73 4.92
N VAL A 55 12.33 -3.14 3.71
CA VAL A 55 11.63 -2.28 2.76
C VAL A 55 10.25 -2.85 2.45
N GLY A 56 9.27 -1.99 2.23
CA GLY A 56 7.92 -2.42 1.89
C GLY A 56 7.12 -1.29 1.24
N LEU A 57 6.01 -1.66 0.61
CA LEU A 57 5.08 -0.69 0.04
C LEU A 57 3.96 -0.37 1.03
N LEU A 58 3.75 0.92 1.25
CA LEU A 58 2.71 1.49 2.10
C LEU A 58 1.88 2.50 1.30
N PRO A 59 0.59 2.69 1.64
CA PRO A 59 -0.14 3.87 1.19
C PRO A 59 0.61 5.14 1.61
N TYR A 60 0.78 6.07 0.67
CA TYR A 60 1.55 7.30 0.88
C TYR A 60 1.08 8.08 2.11
N GLN A 61 -0.23 8.17 2.29
CA GLN A 61 -0.89 8.87 3.41
C GLN A 61 -0.51 8.29 4.78
N ILE A 62 -0.21 6.99 4.85
CA ILE A 62 0.26 6.35 6.08
C ILE A 62 1.75 6.63 6.28
N ALA A 63 2.55 6.50 5.22
CA ALA A 63 3.99 6.74 5.29
C ALA A 63 4.35 8.18 5.67
N THR A 64 3.55 9.17 5.24
CA THR A 64 3.75 10.59 5.57
C THR A 64 3.05 11.03 6.85
N HIS A 65 2.25 10.17 7.49
CA HIS A 65 1.56 10.54 8.72
C HIS A 65 2.58 10.83 9.82
N PRO A 66 2.43 11.89 10.65
CA PRO A 66 3.42 12.26 11.67
C PRO A 66 3.84 11.13 12.61
N PHE A 67 2.89 10.25 12.96
CA PHE A 67 3.17 9.06 13.77
C PHE A 67 4.15 8.08 13.11
N ALA A 68 4.10 7.92 11.79
CA ALA A 68 4.94 6.97 11.05
C ALA A 68 6.24 7.63 10.55
N ALA A 69 6.18 8.90 10.17
CA ALA A 69 7.31 9.66 9.61
C ALA A 69 8.52 9.77 10.57
N GLN A 70 8.31 9.61 11.88
CA GLN A 70 9.40 9.58 12.86
C GLN A 70 10.18 8.25 12.88
N TYR A 71 9.65 7.20 12.25
CA TYR A 71 10.22 5.84 12.26
C TYR A 71 10.52 5.30 10.86
N LEU A 72 10.11 6.00 9.80
CA LEU A 72 10.17 5.53 8.43
C LEU A 72 10.74 6.61 7.52
N ASP A 73 11.58 6.18 6.59
CA ASP A 73 12.01 6.99 5.46
C ASP A 73 11.33 6.51 4.17
N ILE A 74 10.85 7.46 3.37
CA ILE A 74 10.31 7.16 2.03
C ILE A 74 11.49 7.18 1.06
N VAL A 75 11.82 6.01 0.51
CA VAL A 75 12.87 5.89 -0.51
C VAL A 75 12.32 6.31 -1.89
N PRO A 76 12.80 7.41 -2.49
CA PRO A 76 12.39 7.79 -3.84
C PRO A 76 12.93 6.78 -4.85
N VAL A 77 12.07 6.34 -5.77
CA VAL A 77 12.43 5.42 -6.86
C VAL A 77 12.08 6.06 -8.20
N ALA A 78 12.97 5.89 -9.19
CA ALA A 78 12.80 6.48 -10.52
C ALA A 78 11.54 6.00 -11.25
N GLU A 79 11.11 4.79 -10.94
CA GLU A 79 9.94 4.14 -11.52
C GLU A 79 8.60 4.69 -10.97
N GLY A 80 8.66 5.43 -9.86
CA GLY A 80 7.49 5.98 -9.18
C GLY A 80 6.72 4.98 -8.32
N PRO A 81 5.61 5.42 -7.69
CA PRO A 81 4.82 4.58 -6.80
C PRO A 81 3.88 3.65 -7.55
N LEU A 82 3.50 2.55 -6.90
CA LEU A 82 2.37 1.72 -7.37
C LEU A 82 1.06 2.50 -7.21
N LYS A 83 0.40 2.83 -8.32
CA LYS A 83 -0.88 3.56 -8.32
C LYS A 83 -2.04 2.62 -8.04
N ALA A 84 -2.64 2.73 -6.85
CA ALA A 84 -3.86 2.03 -6.50
C ALA A 84 -5.11 2.88 -6.78
N ARG A 85 -6.17 2.26 -7.30
CA ARG A 85 -7.50 2.88 -7.43
C ARG A 85 -8.41 2.37 -6.31
N LEU A 86 -8.81 3.28 -5.43
CA LEU A 86 -9.78 2.99 -4.37
C LEU A 86 -11.20 3.18 -4.89
N GLY A 87 -12.13 2.34 -4.44
CA GLY A 87 -13.53 2.38 -4.85
C GLY A 87 -14.46 1.84 -3.76
N ALA A 88 -15.70 2.34 -3.77
CA ALA A 88 -16.76 1.78 -2.94
C ALA A 88 -17.36 0.56 -3.65
N LEU A 89 -17.41 -0.57 -2.95
CA LEU A 89 -18.01 -1.81 -3.45
C LEU A 89 -19.36 -2.02 -2.76
N ALA A 90 -20.40 -2.21 -3.56
CA ALA A 90 -21.74 -2.55 -3.10
C ALA A 90 -22.31 -3.67 -3.97
N ARG A 91 -23.22 -4.47 -3.38
CA ARG A 91 -23.94 -5.49 -4.14
C ARG A 91 -24.84 -4.84 -5.19
N ALA A 92 -24.75 -5.30 -6.43
CA ALA A 92 -25.49 -4.73 -7.56
C ALA A 92 -27.02 -4.83 -7.38
N ASP A 93 -27.50 -5.89 -6.72
CA ASP A 93 -28.92 -6.16 -6.48
C ASP A 93 -29.46 -5.49 -5.21
N ALA A 94 -28.59 -4.87 -4.40
CA ALA A 94 -28.99 -4.21 -3.17
C ALA A 94 -29.29 -2.72 -3.42
N ALA A 95 -30.55 -2.33 -3.27
CA ALA A 95 -30.89 -0.91 -3.16
C ALA A 95 -30.21 -0.31 -1.92
N LEU A 96 -29.19 0.54 -2.14
CA LEU A 96 -28.51 1.23 -1.05
C LEU A 96 -29.51 2.10 -0.28
N LYS A 97 -29.55 2.01 1.06
CA LYS A 97 -30.36 2.92 1.87
C LYS A 97 -29.92 4.37 1.65
N PRO A 98 -30.83 5.37 1.76
CA PRO A 98 -30.47 6.78 1.60
C PRO A 98 -29.28 7.23 2.47
N SER A 99 -29.24 6.77 3.73
CA SER A 99 -28.13 7.06 4.65
C SER A 99 -26.79 6.53 4.16
N VAL A 100 -26.75 5.33 3.58
CA VAL A 100 -25.53 4.74 3.01
C VAL A 100 -25.06 5.52 1.80
N ARG A 101 -25.99 5.92 0.90
CA ARG A 101 -25.64 6.75 -0.26
C ARG A 101 -25.06 8.10 0.17
N HIS A 102 -25.67 8.74 1.18
CA HIS A 102 -25.14 9.99 1.72
C HIS A 102 -23.75 9.79 2.32
N PHE A 103 -23.56 8.75 3.13
CA PHE A 103 -22.25 8.44 3.70
C PHE A 103 -21.18 8.21 2.62
N LEU A 104 -21.47 7.42 1.58
CA LEU A 104 -20.55 7.21 0.45
C LEU A 104 -20.23 8.53 -0.28
N ALA A 105 -21.21 9.40 -0.47
CA ALA A 105 -20.97 10.73 -1.04
C ALA A 105 -20.06 11.60 -0.16
N HIS A 106 -20.20 11.52 1.17
CA HIS A 106 -19.29 12.19 2.10
C HIS A 106 -17.87 11.63 2.03
N LEU A 107 -17.71 10.30 2.00
CA LEU A 107 -16.40 9.66 1.84
C LEU A 107 -15.74 10.04 0.52
N HIS A 108 -16.50 10.02 -0.59
CA HIS A 108 -16.00 10.39 -1.90
C HIS A 108 -15.52 11.85 -1.91
N ARG A 109 -16.30 12.79 -1.36
CA ARG A 109 -15.88 14.19 -1.22
C ARG A 109 -14.61 14.32 -0.36
N ALA A 110 -14.56 13.67 0.80
CA ALA A 110 -13.41 13.72 1.69
C ALA A 110 -12.13 13.20 1.02
N ALA A 111 -12.23 12.12 0.23
CA ALA A 111 -11.11 11.57 -0.51
C ALA A 111 -10.51 12.56 -1.54
N HIS A 112 -11.32 13.49 -2.07
CA HIS A 112 -10.86 14.55 -2.98
C HIS A 112 -10.33 15.80 -2.26
N HIS A 113 -10.50 15.89 -0.94
CA HIS A 113 -9.95 16.99 -0.12
C HIS A 113 -8.62 16.61 0.54
N LEU A 114 -8.22 15.34 0.49
CA LEU A 114 -6.90 14.87 0.92
C LEU A 114 -5.90 15.09 -0.24
N THR A 115 -5.48 16.33 -0.41
CA THR A 115 -4.31 16.71 -1.24
C THR A 115 -3.09 16.88 -0.38
#